data_AF-A0A352C902-F1
#
_entry.id   AF-A0A352C902-F1
#
_cell.length_a   1.000
_cell.length_b   1.000
_cell.length_c   1.000
_cell.angle_alpha   90.00
_cell.angle_beta   90.00
_cell.angle_gamma   90.00
#
_symmetry.space_group_name_H-M   'P 1'
#
loop_
_entity.id
_entity.type
_entity.pdbx_description
1 polymer ?
#
loop_
_entity_poly.entity_id
_entity_poly.type
_entity_poly.pdbx_seq_one_letter_code
_entity_poly.pdbx_strand_id
1 'polypeptide(L)' 'MSQKQYLKSIEKEIQRINKIIDQKIVRGDNYLKEAREHKLLLRKVRYHTRRSLMNRFANLFFRKDILKSNSSSFA' A
#
# COMPACT_ATOMS: atom_id res chain seq x y z
N MET A 1 10.52 12.55 2.82
CA MET A 1 10.10 11.49 1.87
C MET A 1 8.59 11.48 1.74
N SER A 2 8.05 11.80 0.56
CA SER A 2 6.61 11.69 0.29
C SER A 2 6.19 10.21 0.17
N GLN A 3 4.96 9.84 0.57
CA GLN A 3 4.43 8.48 0.40
C GLN A 3 4.58 7.96 -1.03
N LYS A 4 4.45 8.84 -2.04
CA LYS A 4 4.68 8.49 -3.45
C LYS A 4 6.13 8.07 -3.71
N GLN A 5 7.11 8.74 -3.10
CA GLN A 5 8.53 8.40 -3.26
C GLN A 5 8.86 7.05 -2.62
N TYR A 6 8.27 6.77 -1.46
CA TYR A 6 8.41 5.47 -0.78
C TYR A 6 7.82 4.30 -1.59
N LEU A 7 6.64 4.49 -2.16
CA LEU A 7 6.05 3.47 -3.04
C LEU A 7 6.91 3.25 -4.29
N LYS A 8 7.40 4.34 -4.90
CA LYS A 8 8.30 4.29 -6.06
C LYS A 8 9.62 3.57 -5.75
N SER A 9 10.17 3.73 -4.54
CA SER A 9 11.38 3.00 -4.15
C SER A 9 11.11 1.51 -3.96
N ILE A 10 9.98 1.13 -3.36
CA ILE A 10 9.60 -0.29 -3.22
C ILE A 10 9.35 -0.93 -4.59
N GLU A 11 8.72 -0.21 -5.50
CA GLU A 11 8.45 -0.71 -6.85
C GLU A 11 9.74 -1.00 -7.63
N LYS A 12 10.75 -0.13 -7.51
CA LYS A 12 12.09 -0.38 -8.07
C LYS A 12 12.75 -1.61 -7.44
N GLU A 13 12.57 -1.81 -6.14
CA GLU A 13 13.09 -2.98 -5.43
C GLU A 13 12.47 -4.28 -5.95
N ILE A 14 11.14 -4.30 -6.09
CA ILE A 14 10.39 -5.42 -6.66
C ILE A 14 10.89 -5.74 -8.08
N GLN A 15 11.05 -4.72 -8.93
CA GLN A 15 11.56 -4.92 -10.29
C GLN A 15 12.99 -5.48 -10.31
N ARG A 16 13.85 -5.05 -9.38
CA ARG A 16 15.20 -5.61 -9.26
C ARG A 16 15.16 -7.09 -8.88
N ILE A 17 14.35 -7.45 -7.90
CA ILE A 17 14.23 -8.84 -7.45
C ILE A 17 13.68 -9.72 -8.58
N ASN A 18 12.71 -9.25 -9.36
CA ASN A 18 12.21 -10.00 -10.51
C ASN A 18 13.31 -10.30 -11.52
N LYS A 19 14.15 -9.31 -11.87
CA LYS A 19 15.29 -9.56 -12.77
C LYS A 19 16.25 -10.62 -12.24
N ILE A 20 16.48 -10.66 -10.92
CA ILE A 20 17.33 -11.68 -10.30
C ILE A 20 16.66 -13.06 -10.38
N ILE A 21 15.37 -13.14 -10.09
CA ILE A 21 14.60 -14.38 -10.20
C ILE A 21 14.64 -14.89 -11.64
N ASP A 22 14.40 -14.03 -12.64
CA ASP A 22 14.42 -14.40 -14.05
C ASP A 22 15.79 -14.97 -14.44
N GLN A 23 16.88 -14.32 -14.02
CA GLN A 23 18.23 -14.82 -14.27
C GLN A 23 18.47 -16.18 -13.61
N LYS A 24 17.97 -16.38 -12.38
CA LYS A 24 18.09 -17.66 -11.67
C LYS A 24 17.27 -18.76 -12.33
N ILE A 25 16.05 -18.46 -12.81
CA ILE A 25 15.22 -19.40 -13.54
C ILE A 25 15.94 -19.88 -14.80
N VAL A 26 16.51 -18.95 -15.58
CA VAL A 26 17.26 -19.29 -16.81
C VAL A 26 18.47 -20.16 -16.52
N ARG A 27 19.14 -19.95 -15.37
CA ARG A 27 20.29 -20.75 -14.93
C ARG A 27 19.91 -22.09 -14.29
N GLY A 28 18.63 -22.30 -13.95
CA GLY A 28 18.18 -23.44 -13.14
C GLY A 28 18.56 -23.33 -11.66
N ASP A 29 18.94 -22.13 -11.19
CA ASP A 29 19.34 -21.87 -9.81
C ASP A 29 18.12 -21.71 -8.88
N ASN A 30 18.31 -22.03 -7.60
CA ASN A 30 17.29 -21.80 -6.59
C ASN A 30 17.06 -20.30 -6.33
N TYR A 31 15.81 -19.86 -6.48
CA TYR A 31 15.34 -18.49 -6.28
C TYR A 31 14.36 -18.33 -5.09
N LEU A 32 14.24 -19.34 -4.21
CA LEU A 32 13.30 -19.33 -3.08
C LEU A 32 13.51 -18.15 -2.12
N LYS A 33 14.76 -17.72 -1.94
CA LYS A 33 15.09 -16.59 -1.08
C LYS A 33 14.53 -15.29 -1.66
N GLU A 34 14.79 -15.03 -2.93
CA GLU A 34 14.33 -13.85 -3.66
C GLU A 34 12.81 -13.81 -3.73
N ALA A 35 12.16 -14.97 -3.94
CA ALA A 35 10.70 -15.06 -3.95
C ALA A 35 10.07 -14.70 -2.58
N ARG A 36 10.71 -15.09 -1.47
CA ARG A 36 10.26 -14.71 -0.12
C ARG A 36 10.40 -13.22 0.11
N GLU A 37 11.51 -12.63 -0.30
CA GLU A 37 11.76 -11.18 -0.20
C GLU A 37 10.75 -10.39 -1.04
N HIS A 38 10.52 -10.81 -2.28
CA HIS A 38 9.50 -10.24 -3.18
C HIS A 38 8.11 -10.24 -2.52
N LYS A 39 7.69 -11.39 -1.96
CA LYS A 39 6.40 -11.53 -1.26
C LYS A 39 6.29 -10.59 -0.05
N LEU A 40 7.39 -10.37 0.67
CA LEU A 40 7.43 -9.46 1.83
C LEU A 40 7.27 -8.00 1.39
N LEU A 41 7.90 -7.59 0.29
CA LEU A 41 7.73 -6.25 -0.28
C LEU A 41 6.29 -6.00 -0.74
N LEU A 42 5.66 -6.97 -1.41
CA LEU A 42 4.25 -6.86 -1.81
C LEU A 42 3.31 -6.67 -0.62
N ARG A 43 3.57 -7.36 0.51
CA ARG A 43 2.80 -7.16 1.75
C ARG A 43 2.96 -5.74 2.30
N LYS A 44 4.18 -5.18 2.26
CA LYS A 44 4.45 -3.80 2.68
C LYS A 44 3.70 -2.78 1.83
N VAL A 45 3.67 -2.97 0.51
CA VAL A 45 2.87 -2.12 -0.41
C VAL A 45 1.39 -2.21 -0.05
N ARG A 46 0.85 -3.43 0.08
CA ARG A 46 -0.58 -3.66 0.37
C ARG A 46 -1.04 -3.00 1.67
N TYR A 47 -0.21 -3.06 2.72
CA TYR A 47 -0.51 -2.41 3.99
C TYR A 47 -0.60 -0.88 3.85
N HIS A 48 0.35 -0.27 3.13
CA HIS A 48 0.35 1.17 2.89
C HIS A 48 -0.83 1.63 2.04
N THR A 49 -1.19 0.88 0.99
CA THR A 49 -2.36 1.18 0.15
C THR A 49 -3.67 1.07 0.94
N ARG A 50 -3.85 0.01 1.74
CA ARG A 50 -5.06 -0.19 2.55
C ARG A 50 -5.26 0.90 3.60
N ARG A 51 -4.20 1.33 4.29
CA ARG A 51 -4.28 2.42 5.28
C ARG A 51 -4.72 3.74 4.65
N SER A 52 -4.23 4.04 3.45
CA SER A 52 -4.65 5.23 2.69
C SER A 52 -6.14 5.19 2.32
N LEU A 53 -6.64 4.02 1.90
CA LEU A 53 -8.05 3.85 1.54
C LEU A 53 -8.96 3.89 2.78
N MET A 54 -8.63 3.18 3.86
CA MET A 54 -9.40 3.23 5.11
C MET A 54 -9.54 4.65 5.65
N ASN A 55 -8.46 5.44 5.64
CA ASN A 55 -8.52 6.83 6.09
C ASN A 55 -9.45 7.69 5.22
N ARG A 56 -9.49 7.44 3.90
CA ARG A 56 -10.42 8.14 3.00
C ARG A 56 -11.88 7.74 3.26
N PHE A 57 -12.15 6.46 3.45
CA PHE A 57 -13.50 5.97 3.74
C PHE A 57 -13.99 6.43 5.12
N ALA A 58 -13.16 6.34 6.17
CA ALA A 58 -13.50 6.84 7.49
C ALA A 58 -13.90 8.33 7.44
N ASN A 59 -13.12 9.18 6.76
CA ASN A 59 -13.44 10.60 6.62
C ASN A 59 -14.76 10.88 5.87
N LEU A 60 -15.22 9.97 5.00
CA LEU A 60 -16.48 10.09 4.29
C LEU A 60 -17.68 9.68 5.16
N PHE A 61 -17.52 8.65 5.99
CA PHE A 61 -18.59 8.19 6.88
C PHE A 61 -18.73 9.04 8.15
N PHE A 62 -17.63 9.53 8.74
CA PHE A 62 -17.66 10.37 9.94
C PHE A 62 -17.89 11.87 9.68
N ARG A 63 -17.96 12.33 8.42
CA ARG A 63 -18.31 13.73 8.08
C ARG A 63 -19.80 14.06 8.24
N LYS A 64 -20.67 13.05 8.41
CA LYS A 64 -22.13 13.23 8.37
C LYS A 64 -22.74 13.66 9.71
N ASP A 65 -22.01 13.49 10.82
CA ASP A 65 -22.59 13.70 12.16
C ASP A 65 -22.50 15.17 12.66
N ILE A 66 -21.82 16.06 11.95
CA ILE A 66 -21.60 17.46 12.41
C ILE A 66 -22.70 18.43 11.90
N LEU A 67 -23.54 18.04 10.94
CA LEU A 67 -24.56 18.94 10.36
C LEU A 67 -25.96 18.82 10.99
N LYS A 68 -26.14 18.01 12.05
CA LYS A 68 -27.46 17.76 12.67
C LYS A 68 -27.65 18.43 14.04
N SER A 69 -26.93 19.51 14.37
CA SER A 69 -27.10 20.21 15.66
C SER A 69 -27.70 21.64 15.58
N ASN A 70 -28.04 22.18 14.40
CA ASN A 70 -28.55 23.56 14.28
C ASN A 70 -29.97 23.61 13.71
N SER A 71 -30.95 23.00 14.38
CA SER A 71 -32.38 23.24 14.08
C SER A 71 -33.28 23.01 15.29
N SER A 72 -33.04 23.76 16.37
CA SER A 72 -34.02 23.94 17.45
C SER A 72 -33.74 25.23 18.22
N SER A 73 -34.06 26.38 17.62
CA SER A 73 -34.37 27.60 18.37
C SER A 73 -35.10 28.60 17.48
N PHE A 74 -36.37 28.33 17.22
CA PHE A 74 -37.38 29.33 16.87
C PHE A 74 -38.65 28.90 17.61
N ALA A 75 -38.76 29.40 18.84
CA ALA A 75 -39.98 29.49 19.63
C ALA A 75 -39.95 30.86 20.29
#